data_AF-A0A2S1LAR1-F1
#
_entry.id   AF-A0A2S1LAR1-F1
#
_cell.length_a   1.000
_cell.length_b   1.000
_cell.length_c   1.000
_cell.angle_alpha   90.00
_cell.angle_beta   90.00
_cell.angle_gamma   90.00
#
_symmetry.space_group_name_H-M   'P 1'
#
loop_
_entity.id
_entity.type
_entity.pdbx_description
1 polymer ?
#
loop_
_entity_poly.entity_id
_entity_poly.type
_entity_poly.pdbx_seq_one_letter_code
_entity_poly.pdbx_strand_id
1 'polypeptide(L)'
;MKIKSIVNRSFMIGVLATSLLVVSCKSKKSLIQNTSTEAVKEMKSSSIISKHYDNKTDFSAVYIKSNVRFDNGKQTQNVTAEIRIQKDKQILVSVRFLGITMAKALITPEKVSYYEKIKGTYFEGDFSGLSQWLGTDLDYDKVQNMLMGEALDDLRKGKYTQTQEEQSYKLEDKANNTTQKTFYIDAENFKVRKQEVVQSDKGRKIEMNYGNYKNFDTKIMPLQLYINASQEKGKTEINLEYTDVNFSDELSFPYSVPNGYKRILIN
;
A
#
# COMPACT_ATOMS: atom_id res chain seq x y z
N MET A 1 81.61 1.47 -13.14
CA MET A 1 82.51 1.89 -12.04
C MET A 1 82.18 1.03 -10.82
N LYS A 2 83.18 0.31 -10.30
CA LYS A 2 83.06 -0.85 -9.40
C LYS A 2 83.11 -0.45 -7.92
N ILE A 3 82.31 -1.15 -7.11
CA ILE A 3 82.60 -1.79 -5.81
C ILE A 3 83.45 -0.99 -4.80
N LYS A 4 82.89 -0.76 -3.60
CA LYS A 4 83.45 -1.27 -2.32
C LYS A 4 82.55 -0.96 -1.12
N SER A 5 82.16 -2.01 -0.43
CA SER A 5 81.75 -2.01 0.97
C SER A 5 82.96 -1.71 1.87
N ILE A 6 82.78 -0.90 2.91
CA ILE A 6 83.60 -0.97 4.13
C ILE A 6 82.68 -0.81 5.34
N VAL A 7 82.70 -1.84 6.17
CA VAL A 7 82.16 -1.89 7.53
C VAL A 7 83.32 -1.59 8.49
N ASN A 8 83.11 -0.73 9.48
CA ASN A 8 83.62 -0.90 10.86
C ASN A 8 82.99 0.19 11.75
N ARG A 9 82.12 -0.12 12.72
CA ARG A 9 82.37 -0.69 14.07
C ARG A 9 83.21 0.21 14.97
N SER A 10 82.56 0.71 16.03
CA SER A 10 83.03 1.16 17.37
C SER A 10 82.27 2.43 17.75
N PHE A 11 81.75 2.68 18.95
CA PHE A 11 81.76 1.99 20.24
C PHE A 11 80.79 2.80 21.15
N MET A 12 80.24 2.15 22.18
CA MET A 12 79.61 2.70 23.40
C MET A 12 78.08 2.83 23.50
N ILE A 13 77.53 1.82 24.22
CA ILE A 13 76.81 1.92 25.51
C ILE A 13 75.50 2.75 25.49
N GLY A 14 74.33 2.25 25.88
CA GLY A 14 73.99 1.00 26.53
C GLY A 14 72.54 1.05 27.07
N VAL A 15 72.03 -0.13 27.43
CA VAL A 15 70.98 -0.38 28.46
C VAL A 15 69.59 0.23 28.16
N LEU A 16 68.67 -0.52 27.56
CA LEU A 16 67.73 -1.45 28.24
C LEU A 16 66.81 -0.78 29.28
N ALA A 17 65.59 -0.44 28.88
CA ALA A 17 64.35 -0.53 29.69
C ALA A 17 63.20 0.09 28.86
N THR A 18 62.36 -0.72 28.21
CA THR A 18 61.07 -1.16 28.75
C THR A 18 60.17 -0.01 29.19
N SER A 19 59.30 0.46 28.29
CA SER A 19 57.94 0.84 28.70
C SER A 19 56.98 0.64 27.53
N LEU A 20 56.19 -0.42 27.64
CA LEU A 20 55.04 -0.66 26.78
C LEU A 20 54.01 0.45 27.05
N LEU A 21 53.79 1.31 26.07
CA LEU A 21 52.61 2.18 26.04
C LEU A 21 51.40 1.34 25.58
N VAL A 22 50.82 0.57 26.50
CA VAL A 22 49.50 -0.04 26.28
C VAL A 22 48.46 1.04 26.54
N VAL A 23 47.98 1.65 25.46
CA VAL A 23 46.86 2.59 25.47
C VAL A 23 45.59 1.80 25.77
N SER A 24 45.15 1.84 27.03
CA SER A 24 43.83 1.34 27.45
C SER A 24 42.76 2.34 27.04
N CYS A 25 42.14 2.13 25.87
CA CYS A 25 40.87 2.74 25.54
C CYS A 25 39.77 2.06 26.38
N LYS A 26 39.33 2.72 27.46
CA LYS A 26 38.09 2.38 28.14
C LYS A 26 36.94 2.50 27.13
N SER A 27 36.34 1.37 26.76
CA SER A 27 35.07 1.37 26.04
C SER A 27 34.02 2.04 26.94
N LYS A 28 33.48 3.17 26.49
CA LYS A 28 32.26 3.74 27.08
C LYS A 28 31.14 2.75 26.82
N LYS A 29 30.82 1.91 27.81
CA LYS A 29 29.54 1.20 27.85
C LYS A 29 28.45 2.26 27.83
N SER A 30 27.76 2.34 26.69
CA SER A 30 26.54 3.12 26.56
C SER A 30 25.52 2.60 27.57
N LEU A 31 25.28 3.38 28.60
CA LEU A 31 24.06 3.30 29.42
C LEU A 31 22.96 3.98 28.60
N ILE A 32 22.32 3.24 27.72
CA ILE A 32 21.02 3.65 27.18
C ILE A 32 20.09 2.46 27.32
N GLN A 33 19.36 2.54 28.43
CA GLN A 33 17.94 2.30 28.52
C GLN A 33 17.50 0.92 28.05
N ASN A 34 17.17 0.08 29.04
CA ASN A 34 16.05 -0.82 28.92
C ASN A 34 14.87 0.02 28.42
N THR A 35 14.69 0.15 27.11
CA THR A 35 13.36 0.21 26.55
C THR A 35 12.82 -1.15 26.91
N SER A 36 12.18 -1.23 28.07
CA SER A 36 10.93 -1.95 28.15
C SER A 36 10.25 -1.66 26.81
N THR A 37 10.24 -2.63 25.91
CA THR A 37 9.08 -2.80 25.07
C THR A 37 7.95 -2.85 26.08
N GLU A 38 7.38 -1.69 26.39
CA GLU A 38 6.08 -1.63 27.00
C GLU A 38 5.27 -2.48 26.04
N ALA A 39 5.00 -3.71 26.45
CA ALA A 39 4.13 -4.60 25.72
C ALA A 39 2.87 -3.75 25.52
N VAL A 40 2.66 -3.29 24.28
CA VAL A 40 1.53 -2.45 23.93
C VAL A 40 0.34 -3.18 24.50
N LYS A 41 -0.28 -2.58 25.52
CA LYS A 41 -1.26 -3.24 26.37
C LYS A 41 -2.29 -3.89 25.46
N GLU A 42 -2.45 -5.22 25.56
CA GLU A 42 -3.28 -6.01 24.66
C GLU A 42 -4.66 -5.34 24.53
N MET A 43 -4.92 -4.80 23.34
CA MET A 43 -6.10 -3.98 23.09
C MET A 43 -7.18 -4.87 22.48
N LYS A 44 -8.38 -4.83 23.05
CA LYS A 44 -9.52 -5.58 22.50
C LYS A 44 -9.77 -5.16 21.05
N SER A 45 -10.14 -6.13 20.21
CA SER A 45 -10.51 -5.89 18.80
C SER A 45 -11.53 -4.76 18.64
N SER A 46 -12.54 -4.69 19.51
CA SER A 46 -13.55 -3.62 19.48
C SER A 46 -12.95 -2.22 19.71
N SER A 47 -11.95 -2.08 20.57
CA SER A 47 -11.27 -0.81 20.81
C SER A 47 -10.39 -0.40 19.62
N ILE A 48 -9.71 -1.36 19.00
CA ILE A 48 -8.91 -1.12 17.78
C ILE A 48 -9.83 -0.67 16.64
N ILE A 49 -10.96 -1.37 16.44
CA ILE A 49 -11.96 -1.04 15.43
C ILE A 49 -12.57 0.34 15.68
N SER A 50 -12.90 0.69 16.93
CA SER A 50 -13.39 2.03 17.26
C SER A 50 -12.39 3.10 16.84
N LYS A 51 -11.13 2.96 17.25
CA LYS A 51 -10.08 3.94 16.94
C LYS A 51 -9.78 4.05 15.44
N HIS A 52 -9.87 2.94 14.70
CA HIS A 52 -9.77 2.96 13.24
C HIS A 52 -10.84 3.88 12.63
N TYR A 53 -12.09 3.75 13.08
CA TYR A 53 -13.18 4.58 12.57
C TYR A 53 -13.21 6.01 13.14
N ASP A 54 -12.69 6.24 14.35
CA ASP A 54 -12.50 7.58 14.91
C ASP A 54 -11.47 8.38 14.08
N ASN A 55 -10.51 7.69 13.46
CA ASN A 55 -9.49 8.25 12.58
C ASN A 55 -9.87 8.17 11.09
N LYS A 56 -11.13 7.84 10.74
CA LYS A 56 -11.55 7.75 9.33
C LYS A 56 -11.41 9.12 8.65
N THR A 57 -10.86 9.12 7.44
CA THR A 57 -10.70 10.36 6.68
C THR A 57 -12.05 10.88 6.19
N ASP A 58 -12.49 12.01 6.75
CA ASP A 58 -13.69 12.69 6.29
C ASP A 58 -13.37 13.66 5.14
N PHE A 59 -14.15 13.63 4.06
CA PHE A 59 -13.93 14.45 2.86
C PHE A 59 -15.21 14.54 2.02
N SER A 60 -15.39 15.62 1.26
CA SER A 60 -16.49 15.70 0.28
C SER A 60 -16.04 15.15 -1.08
N ALA A 61 -14.91 15.64 -1.57
CA ALA A 61 -14.28 15.11 -2.78
C ALA A 61 -12.74 15.22 -2.71
N VAL A 62 -12.07 14.35 -3.48
CA VAL A 62 -10.61 14.32 -3.59
C VAL A 62 -10.18 14.02 -5.02
N TYR A 63 -9.19 14.76 -5.50
CA TYR A 63 -8.45 14.48 -6.71
C TYR A 63 -7.10 13.87 -6.36
N ILE A 64 -6.76 12.75 -7.00
CA ILE A 64 -5.51 12.02 -6.81
C ILE A 64 -4.87 11.80 -8.17
N LYS A 65 -3.61 12.22 -8.33
CA LYS A 65 -2.78 11.87 -9.49
C LYS A 65 -1.80 10.78 -9.09
N SER A 66 -1.87 9.64 -9.76
CA SER A 66 -1.05 8.47 -9.46
C SER A 66 -0.18 8.07 -10.64
N ASN A 67 1.08 7.75 -10.38
CA ASN A 67 1.83 6.84 -11.25
C ASN A 67 1.33 5.43 -10.97
N VAL A 68 1.09 4.64 -12.02
CA VAL A 68 0.57 3.28 -11.89
C VAL A 68 1.45 2.34 -12.69
N ARG A 69 1.99 1.32 -12.01
CA ARG A 69 2.62 0.17 -12.64
C ARG A 69 1.67 -1.02 -12.55
N PHE A 70 1.23 -1.50 -13.71
CA PHE A 70 0.41 -2.71 -13.84
C PHE A 70 1.25 -3.86 -14.41
N ASP A 71 1.09 -5.06 -13.87
CA ASP A 71 1.73 -6.27 -14.36
C ASP A 71 0.80 -7.47 -14.16
N ASN A 72 0.64 -8.32 -15.17
CA ASN A 72 -0.15 -9.54 -15.07
C ASN A 72 0.63 -10.80 -15.48
N GLY A 73 1.96 -10.73 -15.45
CA GLY A 73 2.88 -11.77 -15.91
C GLY A 73 2.97 -11.93 -17.42
N LYS A 74 2.08 -11.30 -18.20
CA LYS A 74 2.12 -11.28 -19.68
C LYS A 74 2.58 -9.95 -20.23
N GLN A 75 2.24 -8.87 -19.55
CA GLN A 75 2.63 -7.52 -19.92
C GLN A 75 2.83 -6.68 -18.67
N THR A 76 3.79 -5.76 -18.75
CA THR A 76 3.97 -4.67 -17.79
C THR A 76 3.64 -3.35 -18.47
N GLN A 77 2.86 -2.49 -17.81
CA GLN A 77 2.49 -1.17 -18.32
C GLN A 77 2.68 -0.12 -17.23
N ASN A 78 3.32 0.99 -17.59
CA ASN A 78 3.41 2.17 -16.75
C ASN A 78 2.50 3.25 -17.34
N VAL A 79 1.55 3.73 -16.54
CA VAL A 79 0.56 4.72 -16.92
C VAL A 79 0.39 5.75 -15.81
N THR A 80 -0.26 6.87 -16.10
CA THR A 80 -0.73 7.81 -15.10
C THR A 80 -2.23 7.63 -14.91
N ALA A 81 -2.71 7.58 -13.68
CA ALA A 81 -4.14 7.64 -13.37
C ALA A 81 -4.49 8.99 -12.72
N GLU A 82 -5.51 9.65 -13.23
CA GLU A 82 -6.17 10.77 -12.55
C GLU A 82 -7.48 10.25 -11.96
N ILE A 83 -7.56 10.19 -10.64
CA ILE A 83 -8.67 9.64 -9.88
C ILE A 83 -9.39 10.81 -9.22
N ARG A 84 -10.69 10.93 -9.44
CA ARG A 84 -11.57 11.86 -8.73
C ARG A 84 -12.57 11.04 -7.95
N ILE A 85 -12.74 11.34 -6.67
CA ILE A 85 -13.69 10.66 -5.79
C ILE A 85 -14.59 11.73 -5.22
N GLN A 86 -15.91 11.61 -5.43
CA GLN A 86 -16.92 12.31 -4.64
C GLN A 86 -17.50 11.29 -3.69
N LYS A 87 -17.34 11.54 -2.39
CA LYS A 87 -17.67 10.59 -1.32
C LYS A 87 -19.10 10.06 -1.49
N ASP A 88 -19.21 8.74 -1.42
CA ASP A 88 -20.46 7.97 -1.42
C ASP A 88 -21.33 8.15 -2.68
N LYS A 89 -20.75 8.69 -3.77
CA LYS A 89 -21.50 9.04 -4.99
C LYS A 89 -20.85 8.58 -6.28
N GLN A 90 -19.58 8.92 -6.51
CA GLN A 90 -18.92 8.58 -7.77
C GLN A 90 -17.40 8.62 -7.70
N ILE A 91 -16.78 7.72 -8.44
CA ILE A 91 -15.33 7.67 -8.67
C ILE A 91 -15.10 7.71 -10.18
N LEU A 92 -14.34 8.70 -10.64
CA LEU A 92 -13.89 8.80 -12.03
C LEU A 92 -12.39 8.54 -12.10
N VAL A 93 -12.00 7.49 -12.81
CA VAL A 93 -10.61 7.16 -13.10
C VAL A 93 -10.33 7.46 -14.56
N SER A 94 -9.34 8.31 -14.84
CA SER A 94 -8.84 8.58 -16.19
C SER A 94 -7.43 8.03 -16.33
N VAL A 95 -7.26 6.98 -17.12
CA VAL A 95 -5.95 6.37 -17.38
C VAL A 95 -5.31 7.06 -18.58
N ARG A 96 -4.08 7.55 -18.40
CA ARG A 96 -3.30 8.26 -19.40
C ARG A 96 -2.00 7.54 -19.71
N PHE A 97 -1.65 7.50 -20.98
CA PHE A 97 -0.33 7.09 -21.45
C PHE A 97 0.28 8.26 -22.22
N LEU A 98 1.47 8.70 -21.81
CA LEU A 98 2.16 9.88 -22.39
C LEU A 98 1.25 11.12 -22.48
N GLY A 99 0.48 11.41 -21.42
CA GLY A 99 -0.44 12.54 -21.34
C GLY A 99 -1.80 12.35 -22.02
N ILE A 100 -1.93 11.36 -22.90
CA ILE A 100 -3.16 11.09 -23.65
C ILE A 100 -4.07 10.14 -22.87
N THR A 101 -5.34 10.49 -22.68
CA THR A 101 -6.33 9.60 -22.04
C THR A 101 -6.61 8.39 -22.93
N MET A 102 -6.29 7.20 -22.44
CA MET A 102 -6.48 5.90 -23.10
C MET A 102 -7.73 5.17 -22.63
N ALA A 103 -8.15 5.38 -21.39
CA ALA A 103 -9.37 4.81 -20.84
C ALA A 103 -9.98 5.73 -19.78
N LYS A 104 -11.29 5.62 -19.58
CA LYS A 104 -11.97 6.15 -18.40
C LYS A 104 -12.87 5.11 -17.80
N ALA A 105 -12.96 5.09 -16.47
CA ALA A 105 -13.97 4.38 -15.72
C ALA A 105 -14.73 5.36 -14.83
N LEU A 106 -16.06 5.26 -14.82
CA LEU A 106 -16.96 5.89 -13.87
C LEU A 106 -17.61 4.79 -13.02
N ILE A 107 -17.43 4.87 -11.72
CA ILE A 107 -17.95 3.93 -10.74
C ILE A 107 -18.91 4.70 -9.85
N THR A 108 -20.11 4.16 -9.67
CA THR A 108 -21.18 4.71 -8.83
C THR A 108 -21.69 3.59 -7.91
N PRO A 109 -22.45 3.89 -6.85
CA PRO A 109 -23.10 2.88 -6.03
C PRO A 109 -23.89 1.83 -6.82
N GLU A 110 -24.47 2.23 -7.95
CA GLU A 110 -25.35 1.37 -8.75
C GLU A 110 -24.61 0.57 -9.83
N LYS A 111 -23.55 1.14 -10.42
CA LYS A 111 -22.92 0.56 -11.62
C LYS A 111 -21.48 1.00 -11.86
N VAL A 112 -20.82 0.21 -12.69
CA VAL A 112 -19.50 0.43 -13.27
C VAL A 112 -19.65 0.68 -14.76
N SER A 113 -19.10 1.78 -15.24
CA SER A 113 -19.02 2.13 -16.67
C SER A 113 -17.57 2.36 -17.04
N TYR A 114 -17.06 1.76 -18.12
CA TYR A 114 -15.74 2.11 -18.63
C TYR A 114 -15.68 2.08 -20.15
N TYR A 115 -14.73 2.82 -20.71
CA TYR A 115 -14.37 2.70 -22.12
C TYR A 115 -12.85 2.73 -22.28
N GLU A 116 -12.35 2.13 -23.36
CA GLU A 116 -10.94 2.16 -23.75
C GLU A 116 -10.78 2.53 -25.24
N LYS A 117 -9.73 3.29 -25.57
CA LYS A 117 -9.54 3.83 -26.92
C LYS A 117 -8.86 2.90 -27.91
N ILE A 118 -8.19 1.84 -27.44
CA ILE A 118 -7.34 1.00 -28.29
C ILE A 118 -8.20 0.12 -29.19
N LYS A 119 -9.25 -0.51 -28.64
CA LYS A 119 -10.22 -1.31 -29.41
C LYS A 119 -11.54 -0.59 -29.62
N GLY A 120 -11.69 0.61 -29.07
CA GLY A 120 -12.93 1.38 -29.16
C GLY A 120 -14.10 0.65 -28.49
N THR A 121 -13.85 0.05 -27.33
CA THR A 121 -14.88 -0.70 -26.61
C THR A 121 -15.32 -0.01 -25.33
N TYR A 122 -16.55 -0.26 -24.92
CA TYR A 122 -17.08 0.18 -23.64
C TYR A 122 -17.90 -0.91 -22.97
N PHE A 123 -18.01 -0.79 -21.66
CA PHE A 123 -18.79 -1.67 -20.80
C PHE A 123 -19.65 -0.81 -19.87
N GLU A 124 -20.83 -1.32 -19.56
CA GLU A 124 -21.71 -0.81 -18.53
C GLU A 124 -22.42 -1.99 -17.88
N GLY A 125 -22.27 -2.13 -16.56
CA GLY A 125 -22.82 -3.23 -15.78
C GLY A 125 -22.54 -3.06 -14.28
N ASP A 126 -22.75 -4.12 -13.52
CA ASP A 126 -22.51 -4.14 -12.07
C ASP A 126 -21.01 -4.39 -11.73
N PHE A 127 -20.74 -4.67 -10.45
CA PHE A 127 -19.40 -4.92 -9.94
C PHE A 127 -18.88 -6.35 -10.19
N SER A 128 -19.66 -7.24 -10.80
CA SER A 128 -19.25 -8.64 -11.01
C SER A 128 -17.95 -8.75 -11.80
N GLY A 129 -17.82 -7.99 -12.89
CA GLY A 129 -16.61 -7.96 -13.71
C GLY A 129 -15.37 -7.48 -12.96
N LEU A 130 -15.50 -6.41 -12.15
CA LEU A 130 -14.41 -5.93 -11.29
C LEU A 130 -14.06 -6.96 -10.20
N SER A 131 -15.08 -7.56 -9.59
CA SER A 131 -14.92 -8.56 -8.52
C SER A 131 -14.19 -9.80 -9.03
N GLN A 132 -14.55 -10.28 -10.21
CA GLN A 132 -13.90 -11.41 -10.85
C GLN A 132 -12.47 -11.11 -11.28
N TRP A 133 -12.23 -9.90 -11.79
CA TRP A 133 -10.89 -9.50 -12.20
C TRP A 133 -9.94 -9.37 -11.02
N LEU A 134 -10.37 -8.74 -9.93
CA LEU A 134 -9.56 -8.61 -8.73
C LEU A 134 -9.47 -9.94 -7.95
N GLY A 135 -10.54 -10.73 -7.96
CA GLY A 135 -10.65 -12.03 -7.28
C GLY A 135 -11.35 -11.98 -5.92
N THR A 136 -12.02 -10.88 -5.57
CA THR A 136 -12.79 -10.68 -4.33
C THR A 136 -14.10 -9.97 -4.65
N ASP A 137 -15.11 -10.10 -3.80
CA ASP A 137 -16.31 -9.30 -3.91
C ASP A 137 -15.98 -7.80 -3.76
N LEU A 138 -16.47 -7.00 -4.70
CA LEU A 138 -16.36 -5.55 -4.70
C LEU A 138 -17.74 -4.93 -4.84
N ASP A 139 -17.90 -3.80 -4.17
CA ASP A 139 -18.98 -2.85 -4.32
C ASP A 139 -18.36 -1.45 -4.33
N TYR A 140 -19.20 -0.41 -4.44
CA TYR A 140 -18.71 0.97 -4.46
C TYR A 140 -17.91 1.33 -3.21
N ASP A 141 -18.41 0.98 -2.02
CA ASP A 141 -17.79 1.34 -0.75
C ASP A 141 -16.40 0.70 -0.62
N LYS A 142 -16.25 -0.56 -1.03
CA LYS A 142 -14.95 -1.25 -1.06
C LYS A 142 -13.96 -0.60 -2.00
N VAL A 143 -14.39 -0.18 -3.20
CA VAL A 143 -13.50 0.51 -4.14
C VAL A 143 -13.09 1.88 -3.59
N GLN A 144 -14.03 2.62 -2.99
CA GLN A 144 -13.74 3.88 -2.33
C GLN A 144 -12.76 3.68 -1.17
N ASN A 145 -13.04 2.75 -0.26
CA ASN A 145 -12.19 2.45 0.90
C ASN A 145 -10.78 2.04 0.48
N MET A 146 -10.66 1.17 -0.54
CA MET A 146 -9.38 0.74 -1.09
C MET A 146 -8.55 1.92 -1.58
N LEU A 147 -9.13 2.85 -2.36
CA LEU A 147 -8.41 4.03 -2.83
C LEU A 147 -8.09 5.03 -1.70
N MET A 148 -8.87 5.00 -0.61
CA MET A 148 -8.69 5.90 0.53
C MET A 148 -7.74 5.35 1.62
N GLY A 149 -7.30 4.09 1.53
CA GLY A 149 -6.49 3.46 2.58
C GLY A 149 -7.30 3.00 3.80
N GLU A 150 -8.59 2.78 3.62
CA GLU A 150 -9.50 2.31 4.66
C GLU A 150 -9.74 0.79 4.54
N ALA A 151 -10.29 0.16 5.59
CA ALA A 151 -10.63 -1.25 5.54
C ALA A 151 -11.69 -1.51 4.44
N LEU A 152 -11.53 -2.56 3.63
CA LEU A 152 -12.50 -2.90 2.58
C LEU A 152 -13.90 -3.06 3.16
N ASP A 153 -14.04 -3.85 4.22
CA ASP A 153 -15.31 -4.10 4.89
C ASP A 153 -15.54 -3.17 6.09
N ASP A 154 -16.81 -3.01 6.47
CA ASP A 154 -17.16 -2.40 7.75
C ASP A 154 -16.82 -3.35 8.91
N LEU A 155 -15.66 -3.14 9.53
CA LEU A 155 -15.14 -3.97 10.63
C LEU A 155 -16.07 -3.96 11.85
N ARG A 156 -16.99 -3.00 11.99
CA ARG A 156 -17.98 -3.00 13.11
C ARG A 156 -19.02 -4.11 12.96
N LYS A 157 -19.20 -4.64 11.74
CA LYS A 157 -20.14 -5.73 11.44
C LYS A 157 -19.52 -7.12 11.59
N GLY A 158 -18.19 -7.21 11.62
CA GLY A 158 -17.45 -8.46 11.71
C GLY A 158 -17.16 -8.93 13.14
N LYS A 159 -16.60 -10.14 13.26
CA LYS A 159 -16.08 -10.67 14.53
C LYS A 159 -14.65 -11.15 14.30
N TYR A 160 -13.72 -10.66 15.12
CA TYR A 160 -12.30 -10.87 14.87
C TYR A 160 -11.60 -11.59 16.02
N THR A 161 -10.64 -12.44 15.69
CA THR A 161 -9.52 -12.78 16.58
C THR A 161 -8.48 -11.68 16.42
N GLN A 162 -7.93 -11.20 17.53
CA GLN A 162 -6.90 -10.17 17.50
C GLN A 162 -5.59 -10.74 18.03
N THR A 163 -4.50 -10.41 17.32
CA THR A 163 -3.12 -10.71 17.72
C THR A 163 -2.29 -9.44 17.56
N GLN A 164 -1.34 -9.21 18.46
CA GLN A 164 -0.36 -8.13 18.31
C GLN A 164 0.79 -8.63 17.42
N GLU A 165 1.14 -7.88 16.38
CA GLU A 165 2.28 -8.17 15.51
C GLU A 165 3.14 -6.93 15.32
N GLU A 166 4.32 -6.89 15.96
CA GLU A 166 5.28 -5.78 15.92
C GLU A 166 4.63 -4.38 15.97
N GLN A 167 4.40 -3.75 14.81
CA GLN A 167 3.85 -2.41 14.63
C GLN A 167 2.35 -2.35 14.30
N SER A 168 1.65 -3.49 14.39
CA SER A 168 0.25 -3.62 13.95
C SER A 168 -0.57 -4.49 14.90
N TYR A 169 -1.87 -4.21 14.96
CA TYR A 169 -2.88 -5.14 15.40
C TYR A 169 -3.38 -5.95 14.20
N LYS A 170 -3.23 -7.27 14.25
CA LYS A 170 -3.80 -8.17 13.25
C LYS A 170 -5.20 -8.58 13.68
N LEU A 171 -6.19 -8.34 12.81
CA LEU A 171 -7.59 -8.72 12.98
C LEU A 171 -7.95 -9.79 11.94
N GLU A 172 -8.16 -11.02 12.39
CA GLU A 172 -8.57 -12.16 11.54
C GLU A 172 -10.06 -12.42 11.72
N ASP A 173 -10.82 -12.34 10.63
CA ASP A 173 -12.26 -12.60 10.65
C ASP A 173 -12.56 -14.05 11.07
N LYS A 174 -13.61 -14.24 11.86
CA LYS A 174 -14.09 -15.55 12.34
C LYS A 174 -15.20 -16.12 11.47
N ALA A 175 -15.74 -15.35 10.52
CA ALA A 175 -17.04 -15.64 9.91
C ALA A 175 -17.04 -16.77 8.87
N ASN A 176 -15.91 -17.19 8.31
CA ASN A 176 -15.93 -18.09 7.15
C ASN A 176 -14.67 -18.97 7.03
N ASN A 177 -14.87 -20.27 6.77
CA ASN A 177 -13.79 -21.24 6.56
C ASN A 177 -13.22 -21.25 5.13
N THR A 178 -13.96 -20.76 4.12
CA THR A 178 -13.49 -20.73 2.72
C THR A 178 -12.91 -19.38 2.33
N THR A 179 -13.44 -18.27 2.86
CA THR A 179 -12.93 -16.91 2.62
C THR A 179 -12.45 -16.30 3.92
N GLN A 180 -11.14 -16.29 4.13
CA GLN A 180 -10.50 -15.64 5.28
C GLN A 180 -10.15 -14.19 4.90
N LYS A 181 -10.59 -13.24 5.73
CA LYS A 181 -10.20 -11.83 5.62
C LYS A 181 -9.32 -11.45 6.81
N THR A 182 -8.26 -10.72 6.54
CA THR A 182 -7.29 -10.29 7.56
C THR A 182 -6.96 -8.82 7.37
N PHE A 183 -6.96 -8.06 8.46
CA PHE A 183 -6.65 -6.63 8.46
C PHE A 183 -5.52 -6.35 9.43
N TYR A 184 -4.51 -5.62 8.97
CA TYR A 184 -3.37 -5.20 9.77
C TYR A 184 -3.48 -3.70 10.02
N ILE A 185 -3.85 -3.34 11.23
CA ILE A 185 -4.12 -1.98 11.66
C ILE A 185 -2.89 -1.43 12.37
N ASP A 186 -2.35 -0.31 11.93
CA ASP A 186 -1.18 0.33 12.55
C ASP A 186 -1.42 0.61 14.04
N ALA A 187 -0.45 0.27 14.89
CA ALA A 187 -0.61 0.40 16.33
C ALA A 187 -0.52 1.85 16.84
N GLU A 188 0.04 2.76 16.05
CA GLU A 188 0.22 4.17 16.41
C GLU A 188 -0.97 5.01 15.93
N ASN A 189 -1.33 4.90 14.65
CA ASN A 189 -2.32 5.78 14.02
C ASN A 189 -3.64 5.09 13.63
N PHE A 190 -3.77 3.78 13.85
CA PHE A 190 -4.98 2.99 13.56
C PHE A 190 -5.44 3.00 12.09
N LYS A 191 -4.56 3.36 11.15
CA LYS A 191 -4.79 3.19 9.70
C LYS A 191 -4.46 1.79 9.24
N VAL A 192 -5.03 1.38 8.11
CA VAL A 192 -4.75 0.06 7.52
C VAL A 192 -3.36 0.06 6.91
N ARG A 193 -2.47 -0.82 7.36
CA ARG A 193 -1.16 -1.04 6.71
C ARG A 193 -1.24 -2.08 5.61
N LYS A 194 -2.01 -3.13 5.89
CA LYS A 194 -2.17 -4.27 4.99
C LYS A 194 -3.54 -4.90 5.19
N GLN A 195 -4.12 -5.45 4.14
CA GLN A 195 -5.28 -6.32 4.23
C GLN A 195 -5.19 -7.46 3.21
N GLU A 196 -5.75 -8.60 3.57
CA GLU A 196 -5.71 -9.81 2.76
C GLU A 196 -7.11 -10.42 2.65
N VAL A 197 -7.40 -10.99 1.48
CA VAL A 197 -8.54 -11.86 1.23
C VAL A 197 -8.02 -13.17 0.65
N VAL A 198 -8.21 -14.27 1.37
CA VAL A 198 -7.79 -15.62 0.95
C VAL A 198 -9.03 -16.48 0.76
N GLN A 199 -9.25 -16.96 -0.46
CA GLN A 199 -10.31 -17.91 -0.80
C GLN A 199 -9.69 -19.27 -1.10
N SER A 200 -9.54 -20.10 -0.07
CA SER A 200 -8.77 -21.35 -0.13
C SER A 200 -9.40 -22.37 -1.10
N ASP A 201 -10.72 -22.41 -1.17
CA ASP A 201 -11.50 -23.27 -2.07
C ASP A 201 -11.34 -22.91 -3.56
N LYS A 202 -10.97 -21.65 -3.85
CA LYS A 202 -10.77 -21.13 -5.22
C LYS A 202 -9.30 -20.93 -5.56
N GLY A 203 -8.38 -21.21 -4.64
CA GLY A 203 -6.96 -20.92 -4.80
C GLY A 203 -6.67 -19.44 -5.06
N ARG A 204 -7.45 -18.52 -4.46
CA ARG A 204 -7.29 -17.06 -4.66
C ARG A 204 -6.72 -16.40 -3.42
N LYS A 205 -5.79 -15.48 -3.62
CA LYS A 205 -5.27 -14.58 -2.59
C LYS A 205 -5.16 -13.18 -3.16
N ILE A 206 -5.69 -12.21 -2.44
CA ILE A 206 -5.44 -10.79 -2.69
C ILE A 206 -4.76 -10.22 -1.46
N GLU A 207 -3.72 -9.44 -1.69
CA GLU A 207 -3.03 -8.67 -0.68
C GLU A 207 -3.01 -7.20 -1.13
N MET A 208 -3.36 -6.30 -0.23
CA MET A 208 -3.30 -4.86 -0.44
C MET A 208 -2.44 -4.25 0.66
N ASN A 209 -1.38 -3.56 0.27
CA ASN A 209 -0.47 -2.88 1.17
C ASN A 209 -0.55 -1.37 0.96
N TYR A 210 -0.60 -0.64 2.07
CA TYR A 210 -0.68 0.82 2.10
C TYR A 210 0.59 1.38 2.73
N GLY A 211 1.20 2.32 2.03
CA GLY A 211 2.49 2.89 2.42
C GLY A 211 2.48 4.41 2.40
N ASN A 212 3.53 4.99 3.00
CA ASN A 212 3.83 6.42 2.97
C ASN A 212 2.63 7.29 3.35
N TYR A 213 2.00 7.00 4.49
CA TYR A 213 0.92 7.82 5.02
C TYR A 213 1.36 9.27 5.22
N LYS A 214 0.53 10.20 4.78
CA LYS A 214 0.77 11.63 4.88
C LYS A 214 -0.45 12.35 5.47
N ASN A 215 -0.16 13.39 6.24
CA ASN A 215 -1.15 14.33 6.74
C ASN A 215 -1.44 15.43 5.71
N PHE A 216 -2.71 15.66 5.44
CA PHE A 216 -3.29 16.72 4.63
C PHE A 216 -4.24 17.51 5.54
N ASP A 217 -3.68 18.50 6.24
CA ASP A 217 -4.33 19.18 7.37
C ASP A 217 -4.79 18.19 8.46
N THR A 218 -6.09 17.93 8.55
CA THR A 218 -6.71 16.99 9.50
C THR A 218 -6.95 15.59 8.91
N LYS A 219 -6.58 15.36 7.64
CA LYS A 219 -6.85 14.12 6.91
C LYS A 219 -5.58 13.29 6.77
N ILE A 220 -5.65 11.98 6.98
CA ILE A 220 -4.50 11.08 6.87
C ILE A 220 -4.78 10.06 5.78
N MET A 221 -3.89 9.95 4.79
CA MET A 221 -4.10 9.11 3.60
C MET A 221 -2.77 8.46 3.17
N PRO A 222 -2.78 7.21 2.67
CA PRO A 222 -1.58 6.62 2.10
C PRO A 222 -1.19 7.33 0.80
N LEU A 223 0.10 7.37 0.50
CA LEU A 223 0.61 7.78 -0.81
C LEU A 223 0.99 6.60 -1.69
N GLN A 224 0.88 5.37 -1.18
CA GLN A 224 1.13 4.15 -1.92
C GLN A 224 0.05 3.13 -1.65
N LEU A 225 -0.42 2.49 -2.72
CA LEU A 225 -1.27 1.31 -2.69
C LEU A 225 -0.68 0.26 -3.62
N TYR A 226 -0.21 -0.84 -3.03
CA TYR A 226 0.27 -2.01 -3.76
C TYR A 226 -0.72 -3.16 -3.61
N ILE A 227 -1.23 -3.65 -4.74
CA ILE A 227 -2.19 -4.75 -4.82
C ILE A 227 -1.49 -5.93 -5.50
N ASN A 228 -1.52 -7.10 -4.86
CA ASN A 228 -1.09 -8.36 -5.44
C ASN A 228 -2.25 -9.36 -5.38
N ALA A 229 -2.76 -9.73 -6.55
CA ALA A 229 -3.82 -10.72 -6.72
C ALA A 229 -3.24 -11.98 -7.38
N SER A 230 -3.34 -13.11 -6.69
CA SER A 230 -2.92 -14.42 -7.16
C SER A 230 -4.13 -15.34 -7.26
N GLN A 231 -4.25 -16.02 -8.41
CA GLN A 231 -5.29 -17.01 -8.69
C GLN A 231 -4.71 -18.09 -9.60
N GLU A 232 -5.42 -19.21 -9.78
CA GLU A 232 -4.94 -20.34 -10.62
C GLU A 232 -4.49 -19.90 -12.03
N LYS A 233 -5.17 -18.90 -12.61
CA LYS A 233 -4.90 -18.41 -13.97
C LYS A 233 -3.70 -17.47 -14.08
N GLY A 234 -3.11 -17.04 -12.95
CA GLY A 234 -1.94 -16.16 -12.93
C GLY A 234 -1.95 -15.17 -11.78
N LYS A 235 -0.95 -14.29 -11.80
CA LYS A 235 -0.76 -13.21 -10.82
C LYS A 235 -0.96 -11.86 -11.48
N THR A 236 -1.48 -10.90 -10.72
CA THR A 236 -1.63 -9.50 -11.13
C THR A 236 -1.12 -8.60 -10.02
N GLU A 237 -0.26 -7.66 -10.39
CA GLU A 237 0.32 -6.67 -9.50
C GLU A 237 -0.04 -5.27 -10.00
N ILE A 238 -0.46 -4.42 -9.07
CA ILE A 238 -0.82 -3.03 -9.34
C ILE A 238 -0.17 -2.19 -8.25
N ASN A 239 0.80 -1.36 -8.64
CA ASN A 239 1.40 -0.38 -7.75
C ASN A 239 0.89 1.02 -8.13
N LEU A 240 0.22 1.68 -7.20
CA LEU A 240 -0.22 3.06 -7.33
C LEU A 240 0.62 3.93 -6.39
N GLU A 241 1.35 4.88 -6.96
CA GLU A 241 2.10 5.90 -6.23
C GLU A 241 1.42 7.25 -6.42
N TYR A 242 0.80 7.78 -5.37
CA TYR A 242 0.09 9.05 -5.39
C TYR A 242 1.11 10.20 -5.38
N THR A 243 1.23 10.85 -6.54
CA THR A 243 2.15 11.98 -6.77
C THR A 243 1.55 13.31 -6.37
N ASP A 244 0.22 13.40 -6.34
CA ASP A 244 -0.52 14.61 -6.00
C ASP A 244 -1.89 14.23 -5.44
N VAL A 245 -2.32 14.91 -4.37
CA VAL A 245 -3.59 14.68 -3.68
C VAL A 245 -4.15 16.04 -3.27
N ASN A 246 -5.34 16.37 -3.77
CA ASN A 246 -6.02 17.63 -3.52
C ASN A 246 -7.46 17.37 -3.06
N PHE A 247 -7.75 17.70 -1.81
CA PHE A 247 -9.10 17.69 -1.27
C PHE A 247 -9.81 18.98 -1.69
N SER A 248 -11.01 18.87 -2.26
CA SER A 248 -11.81 20.00 -2.75
C SER A 248 -13.28 19.61 -2.76
N ASP A 249 -14.17 20.57 -2.53
CA ASP A 249 -15.62 20.36 -2.67
C ASP A 249 -16.08 20.46 -4.14
N GLU A 250 -15.25 21.04 -5.01
CA GLU A 250 -15.59 21.34 -6.40
C GLU A 250 -14.75 20.50 -7.37
N LEU A 251 -15.21 19.28 -7.64
CA LEU A 251 -14.64 18.42 -8.68
C LEU A 251 -15.68 18.14 -9.78
N SER A 252 -15.22 18.17 -11.02
CA SER A 252 -16.03 17.74 -12.17
C SER A 252 -15.78 16.27 -12.51
N PHE A 253 -16.83 15.59 -12.95
CA PHE A 253 -16.81 14.15 -13.29
C PHE A 253 -17.23 13.91 -14.75
N PRO A 254 -16.53 14.48 -15.75
CA PRO A 254 -16.92 14.34 -17.15
C PRO A 254 -16.66 12.92 -17.66
N TYR A 255 -17.76 12.20 -17.93
CA TYR A 255 -17.76 10.88 -18.54
C TYR A 255 -18.80 10.81 -19.66
N SER A 256 -18.34 10.43 -20.85
CA SER A 256 -19.18 10.16 -22.01
C SER A 256 -18.45 9.16 -22.90
N VAL A 257 -19.12 8.08 -23.28
CA VAL A 257 -18.58 7.13 -24.24
C VAL A 257 -18.47 7.80 -25.61
N PRO A 258 -17.30 7.77 -26.28
CA PRO A 258 -17.19 8.38 -27.61
C PRO A 258 -18.04 7.66 -28.66
N ASN A 259 -18.44 8.39 -29.69
CA ASN A 259 -19.20 7.83 -30.81
C ASN A 259 -18.42 6.70 -31.50
N GLY A 260 -19.14 5.67 -31.95
CA GLY A 260 -18.59 4.52 -32.68
C GLY A 260 -18.03 3.41 -31.79
N TYR A 261 -18.10 3.53 -30.47
CA TYR A 261 -17.62 2.50 -29.56
C TYR A 261 -18.55 1.30 -29.49
N LYS A 262 -17.98 0.10 -29.43
CA LYS A 262 -18.73 -1.16 -29.33
C LYS A 262 -18.93 -1.56 -27.87
N ARG A 263 -20.17 -1.85 -27.49
CA ARG A 263 -20.47 -2.43 -26.16
C ARG A 263 -19.90 -3.84 -26.06
N ILE A 264 -19.25 -4.14 -24.95
CA ILE A 264 -18.82 -5.49 -24.58
C ILE A 264 -19.49 -5.92 -23.27
N LEU A 265 -19.55 -7.23 -23.06
CA LEU A 265 -19.99 -7.86 -21.81
C LEU A 265 -18.76 -8.49 -21.15
N ILE A 266 -18.66 -8.35 -19.83
CA ILE A 266 -17.68 -9.05 -19.02
C ILE A 266 -18.45 -10.13 -18.27
N ASN A 267 -18.05 -11.39 -18.49
CA ASN A 267 -18.59 -12.58 -17.83
C ASN A 267 -17.53 -13.24 -16.97
#